data_AF-A0AA35RM72-F1
#
_entry.id   AF-A0AA35RM72-F1
#
_cell.length_a   1.000
_cell.length_b   1.000
_cell.length_c   1.000
_cell.angle_alpha   90.00
_cell.angle_beta   90.00
_cell.angle_gamma   90.00
#
_symmetry.space_group_name_H-M   'P 1'
#
loop_
_entity.id
_entity.type
_entity.pdbx_description
1 polymer ?
#
loop_
_entity_poly.entity_id
_entity_poly.type
_entity_poly.pdbx_seq_one_letter_code
_entity_poly.pdbx_strand_id
1 'polypeptide(L)'
;MVNETLRRVLLTLWNVYSFFTNYANIDQFEPDQITANWQPEVELDRWILSELNLLVQQVDDHLDKYNPTDAGRRIQEFIDVLSNWYVRRSRRRFWKSESDTDKLGAYSTLYNCLTTVAKLMAPLAPFVAEQMYRNLELRYDPEAPDSVHLASYPIANESLIDRPLMDATRLAQRVASMGRAARSKAGIKVRQPLASVVVHTRTPEENEYLDWVRSQILEELNIKELQPAALQPDSTPARKGPPATSRGHRVIRRIFGSLEAGYMVAIDTRLTPELADEGLARELAHRIQNLRKGARYEITDRIITFYEGPDDVMRVMTGHQDYIMQETLSEALLAQAPDDDASSETQRIEGMEVTLGYAESFLKRRPSNASAESTELMPPEIHDARAARGRKHAPVSVAGGPSVGEFIEGVVGRRVEDVRRRGKYLIAPLDDGNHLVLHLGMTGSLRIRNADVPVGPMVRHTFPLDDGRQLRFGDPRKFGHLWLLSDPADAMSKMGPEPLEPCFTREALTATLGNRKAPIKALLLEQSVVAGLGNLYADEALFLSIIPNGWRAVWTWPSQPVCTNPS
;
A
#
# COMPACT_ATOMS: atom_id res chain seq x y z
N MET A 1 8.00 -18.10 -3.51
CA MET A 1 7.44 -17.33 -4.66
C MET A 1 5.92 -17.18 -4.60
N VAL A 2 5.05 -17.80 -5.42
CA VAL A 2 3.62 -17.37 -5.53
C VAL A 2 2.87 -17.27 -4.18
N ASN A 3 2.80 -18.35 -3.39
CA ASN A 3 2.16 -18.34 -2.06
C ASN A 3 2.84 -17.42 -1.04
N GLU A 4 4.08 -17.03 -1.29
CA GLU A 4 4.88 -16.13 -0.45
C GLU A 4 4.64 -14.67 -0.84
N THR A 5 4.58 -14.34 -2.13
CA THR A 5 4.15 -13.02 -2.64
C THR A 5 2.71 -12.73 -2.26
N LEU A 6 1.82 -13.72 -2.35
CA LEU A 6 0.44 -13.64 -1.84
C LEU A 6 0.41 -13.25 -0.35
N ARG A 7 1.24 -13.90 0.48
CA ARG A 7 1.30 -13.62 1.94
C ARG A 7 2.00 -12.32 2.29
N ARG A 8 3.14 -12.01 1.67
CA ARG A 8 4.01 -10.87 2.00
C ARG A 8 3.54 -9.55 1.41
N VAL A 9 2.91 -9.57 0.23
CA VAL A 9 2.45 -8.38 -0.48
C VAL A 9 0.94 -8.27 -0.37
N LEU A 10 0.19 -9.19 -0.99
CA LEU A 10 -1.25 -9.01 -1.20
C LEU A 10 -2.05 -9.09 0.10
N LEU A 11 -1.81 -10.09 0.95
CA LEU A 11 -2.48 -10.17 2.27
C LEU A 11 -2.02 -9.06 3.22
N THR A 12 -0.74 -8.68 3.21
CA THR A 12 -0.24 -7.55 4.02
C THR A 12 -0.93 -6.24 3.65
N LEU A 13 -0.98 -5.92 2.35
CA LEU A 13 -1.66 -4.73 1.85
C LEU A 13 -3.16 -4.79 2.10
N TRP A 14 -3.81 -5.92 1.83
CA TRP A 14 -5.24 -6.08 2.06
C TRP A 14 -5.61 -5.93 3.53
N ASN A 15 -4.76 -6.41 4.46
CA ASN A 15 -4.94 -6.19 5.90
C ASN A 15 -4.78 -4.72 6.30
N VAL A 16 -3.86 -3.96 5.66
CA VAL A 16 -3.71 -2.51 5.90
C VAL A 16 -4.89 -1.73 5.31
N TYR A 17 -5.32 -2.07 4.11
CA TYR A 17 -6.51 -1.53 3.46
C TYR A 17 -7.78 -1.81 4.28
N SER A 18 -8.00 -3.06 4.72
CA SER A 18 -9.14 -3.43 5.57
C SER A 18 -9.08 -2.77 6.95
N PHE A 19 -7.88 -2.60 7.53
CA PHE A 19 -7.70 -1.78 8.73
C PHE A 19 -8.19 -0.35 8.48
N PHE A 20 -7.71 0.31 7.43
CA PHE A 20 -8.12 1.67 7.08
C PHE A 20 -9.63 1.77 6.88
N THR A 21 -10.24 0.94 6.02
CA THR A 21 -11.67 1.04 5.70
C THR A 21 -12.57 0.77 6.90
N ASN A 22 -12.16 -0.11 7.82
CA ASN A 22 -12.98 -0.41 9.00
C ASN A 22 -13.12 0.82 9.90
N TYR A 23 -12.02 1.48 10.27
CA TYR A 23 -12.10 2.67 11.12
C TYR A 23 -12.61 3.90 10.34
N ALA A 24 -12.21 4.08 9.07
CA ALA A 24 -12.69 5.19 8.23
C ALA A 24 -14.22 5.16 8.02
N ASN A 25 -14.84 3.96 7.94
CA ASN A 25 -16.29 3.82 7.90
C ASN A 25 -16.97 4.12 9.24
N ILE A 26 -16.34 3.78 10.36
CA ILE A 26 -16.86 4.05 11.71
C ILE A 26 -16.80 5.56 12.02
N ASP A 27 -15.68 6.20 11.69
CA ASP A 27 -15.42 7.62 11.96
C ASP A 27 -15.99 8.57 10.89
N GLN A 28 -16.59 8.04 9.82
CA GLN A 28 -17.11 8.82 8.68
C GLN A 28 -16.04 9.74 8.05
N PHE A 29 -14.85 9.18 7.80
CA PHE A 29 -13.75 9.88 7.12
C PHE A 29 -14.05 10.10 5.64
N GLU A 30 -13.85 11.33 5.18
CA GLU A 30 -14.00 11.78 3.80
C GLU A 30 -12.71 12.51 3.35
N PRO A 31 -12.13 12.20 2.17
CA PRO A 31 -10.91 12.83 1.66
C PRO A 31 -10.97 14.36 1.54
N ASP A 32 -12.15 14.94 1.33
CA ASP A 32 -12.38 16.40 1.25
C ASP A 32 -12.01 17.14 2.56
N GLN A 33 -11.93 16.42 3.68
CA GLN A 33 -11.41 16.92 4.96
C GLN A 33 -9.88 17.20 4.89
N ILE A 34 -9.18 16.66 3.89
CA ILE A 34 -7.78 16.97 3.57
C ILE A 34 -7.74 18.28 2.77
N THR A 35 -7.52 19.41 3.45
CA THR A 35 -7.29 20.68 2.75
C THR A 35 -6.12 20.58 1.77
N ALA A 36 -6.21 21.23 0.60
CA ALA A 36 -5.18 21.13 -0.45
C ALA A 36 -3.75 21.56 -0.04
N ASN A 37 -3.62 22.31 1.06
CA ASN A 37 -2.33 22.74 1.65
C ASN A 37 -1.95 21.95 2.91
N TRP A 38 -2.64 20.85 3.23
CA TRP A 38 -2.35 20.02 4.41
C TRP A 38 -0.90 19.49 4.35
N GLN A 39 -0.25 19.47 5.51
CA GLN A 39 1.10 18.95 5.68
C GLN A 39 1.14 18.01 6.90
N PRO A 40 1.91 16.91 6.84
CA PRO A 40 2.12 16.06 7.99
C PRO A 40 2.96 16.78 9.06
N GLU A 41 2.36 17.12 10.19
CA GLU A 41 3.10 17.66 11.35
C GLU A 41 3.86 16.55 12.11
N VAL A 42 3.24 15.37 12.22
CA VAL A 42 3.77 14.24 12.99
C VAL A 42 4.94 13.57 12.25
N GLU A 43 6.04 13.35 12.98
CA GLU A 43 7.28 12.71 12.47
C GLU A 43 7.03 11.40 11.70
N LEU A 44 6.16 10.54 12.23
CA LEU A 44 5.81 9.25 11.65
C LEU A 44 5.04 9.38 10.31
N ASP A 45 4.29 10.47 10.14
CA ASP A 45 3.52 10.77 8.93
C ASP A 45 4.44 11.37 7.86
N ARG A 46 5.31 12.32 8.27
CA ARG A 46 6.40 12.86 7.44
C ARG A 46 7.27 11.75 6.89
N TRP A 47 7.69 10.82 7.75
CA TRP A 47 8.56 9.71 7.35
C TRP A 47 7.90 8.80 6.31
N ILE A 48 6.66 8.33 6.54
CA ILE A 48 6.04 7.38 5.59
C ILE A 48 5.70 8.06 4.26
N LEU A 49 5.34 9.36 4.25
CA LEU A 49 5.13 10.12 3.03
C LEU A 49 6.46 10.41 2.30
N SER A 50 7.57 10.56 3.02
CA SER A 50 8.92 10.64 2.44
C SER A 50 9.34 9.33 1.77
N GLU A 51 9.14 8.18 2.43
CA GLU A 51 9.32 6.84 1.83
C GLU A 51 8.38 6.62 0.62
N LEU A 52 7.14 7.12 0.67
CA LEU A 52 6.17 7.01 -0.43
C LEU A 52 6.61 7.83 -1.66
N ASN A 53 7.07 9.06 -1.47
CA ASN A 53 7.53 9.89 -2.61
C ASN A 53 8.83 9.35 -3.21
N LEU A 54 9.74 8.81 -2.39
CA LEU A 54 10.91 8.09 -2.91
C LEU A 54 10.50 6.77 -3.61
N LEU A 55 9.48 6.06 -3.13
CA LEU A 55 8.93 4.88 -3.81
C LEU A 55 8.42 5.25 -5.21
N VAL A 56 7.63 6.34 -5.34
CA VAL A 56 7.12 6.79 -6.65
C VAL A 56 8.27 7.07 -7.62
N GLN A 57 9.31 7.80 -7.19
CA GLN A 57 10.51 8.01 -8.00
C GLN A 57 11.16 6.69 -8.43
N GLN A 58 11.39 5.76 -7.49
CA GLN A 58 12.07 4.50 -7.79
C GLN A 58 11.24 3.57 -8.69
N VAL A 59 9.92 3.53 -8.54
CA VAL A 59 9.06 2.65 -9.35
C VAL A 59 8.95 3.18 -10.78
N ASP A 60 8.74 4.48 -10.99
CA ASP A 60 8.76 5.10 -12.33
C ASP A 60 10.12 4.82 -13.01
N ASP A 61 11.22 5.14 -12.31
CA ASP A 61 12.59 5.00 -12.79
C ASP A 61 13.03 3.54 -12.99
N HIS A 62 12.34 2.54 -12.42
CA HIS A 62 12.49 1.11 -12.73
C HIS A 62 11.60 0.66 -13.91
N LEU A 63 10.36 1.15 -14.02
CA LEU A 63 9.45 0.82 -15.13
C LEU A 63 9.91 1.45 -16.45
N ASP A 64 10.47 2.67 -16.43
CA ASP A 64 11.16 3.33 -17.54
C ASP A 64 12.27 2.46 -18.17
N LYS A 65 12.91 1.63 -17.33
CA LYS A 65 14.01 0.73 -17.70
C LYS A 65 13.51 -0.69 -17.99
N TYR A 66 12.19 -0.88 -18.12
CA TYR A 66 11.51 -2.16 -18.33
C TYR A 66 11.86 -3.22 -17.27
N ASN A 67 12.05 -2.78 -16.01
CA ASN A 67 12.40 -3.63 -14.87
C ASN A 67 11.23 -3.72 -13.85
N PRO A 68 10.14 -4.46 -14.17
CA PRO A 68 9.01 -4.63 -13.26
C PRO A 68 9.38 -5.47 -12.03
N THR A 69 10.46 -6.25 -12.08
CA THR A 69 10.91 -7.10 -10.96
C THR A 69 11.43 -6.27 -9.79
N ASP A 70 12.25 -5.26 -10.05
CA ASP A 70 12.77 -4.39 -8.99
C ASP A 70 11.72 -3.34 -8.57
N ALA A 71 10.92 -2.82 -9.51
CA ALA A 71 9.74 -2.00 -9.22
C ALA A 71 8.79 -2.69 -8.22
N GLY A 72 8.42 -3.95 -8.49
CA GLY A 72 7.60 -4.76 -7.59
C GLY A 72 8.27 -5.05 -6.24
N ARG A 73 9.61 -5.13 -6.18
CA ARG A 73 10.34 -5.28 -4.92
C ARG A 73 10.28 -4.00 -4.08
N ARG A 74 10.41 -2.81 -4.68
CA ARG A 74 10.27 -1.54 -3.95
C ARG A 74 8.87 -1.37 -3.36
N ILE A 75 7.84 -1.73 -4.11
CA ILE A 75 6.45 -1.73 -3.63
C ILE A 75 6.29 -2.72 -2.45
N GLN A 76 6.87 -3.93 -2.54
CA GLN A 76 6.88 -4.88 -1.42
C GLN A 76 7.62 -4.33 -0.18
N GLU A 77 8.78 -3.69 -0.37
CA GLU A 77 9.58 -3.09 0.71
C GLU A 77 8.78 -1.97 1.42
N PHE A 78 8.07 -1.13 0.67
CA PHE A 78 7.19 -0.10 1.23
C PHE A 78 5.98 -0.68 1.98
N ILE A 79 5.31 -1.70 1.42
CA ILE A 79 4.14 -2.34 2.05
C ILE A 79 4.51 -2.99 3.38
N ASP A 80 5.72 -3.55 3.50
CA ASP A 80 6.20 -4.11 4.77
C ASP A 80 6.36 -3.01 5.83
N VAL A 81 7.05 -1.90 5.53
CA VAL A 81 7.26 -0.82 6.51
C VAL A 81 5.98 -0.02 6.81
N LEU A 82 5.07 0.11 5.84
CA LEU A 82 3.73 0.67 6.04
C LEU A 82 2.94 -0.16 7.06
N SER A 83 2.99 -1.50 6.96
CA SER A 83 2.26 -2.40 7.88
C SER A 83 2.96 -2.56 9.24
N ASN A 84 4.25 -2.91 9.22
CA ASN A 84 5.03 -3.30 10.39
C ASN A 84 5.63 -2.12 11.18
N TRP A 85 5.71 -0.92 10.60
CA TRP A 85 6.15 0.29 11.31
C TRP A 85 5.02 1.31 11.43
N TYR A 86 4.56 1.88 10.32
CA TYR A 86 3.60 2.99 10.32
C TYR A 86 2.26 2.60 10.97
N VAL A 87 1.50 1.68 10.38
CA VAL A 87 0.17 1.28 10.89
C VAL A 87 0.26 0.76 12.32
N ARG A 88 1.28 -0.07 12.63
CA ARG A 88 1.48 -0.61 13.98
C ARG A 88 1.69 0.48 15.04
N ARG A 89 2.51 1.51 14.77
CA ARG A 89 2.77 2.62 15.71
C ARG A 89 1.59 3.60 15.75
N SER A 90 0.94 3.88 14.62
CA SER A 90 -0.20 4.80 14.53
C SER A 90 -1.53 4.27 15.08
N ARG A 91 -1.67 2.97 15.43
CA ARG A 91 -2.97 2.38 15.88
C ARG A 91 -3.71 3.19 16.94
N ARG A 92 -3.00 3.72 17.95
CA ARG A 92 -3.61 4.51 19.03
C ARG A 92 -4.27 5.82 18.54
N ARG A 93 -3.83 6.37 17.40
CA ARG A 93 -4.38 7.59 16.79
C ARG A 93 -5.76 7.31 16.18
N PHE A 94 -5.88 6.20 15.44
CA PHE A 94 -7.16 5.70 14.90
C PHE A 94 -8.18 5.31 15.99
N TRP A 95 -7.71 4.88 17.17
CA TRP A 95 -8.58 4.45 18.28
C TRP A 95 -9.03 5.58 19.24
N LYS A 96 -8.64 6.84 19.02
CA LYS A 96 -9.15 7.98 19.80
C LYS A 96 -10.67 8.12 19.59
N SER A 97 -11.41 8.33 20.67
CA SER A 97 -12.87 8.61 20.61
C SER A 97 -13.20 10.04 20.19
N GLU A 98 -12.24 10.96 20.30
CA GLU A 98 -12.37 12.35 19.86
C GLU A 98 -11.78 12.48 18.44
N SER A 99 -12.45 13.29 17.60
CA SER A 99 -11.94 13.64 16.27
C SER A 99 -11.01 14.85 16.40
N ASP A 100 -9.72 14.58 16.64
CA ASP A 100 -8.68 15.59 16.68
C ASP A 100 -7.87 15.66 15.38
N THR A 101 -7.09 16.73 15.23
CA THR A 101 -6.25 16.97 14.03
C THR A 101 -5.20 15.88 13.81
N ASP A 102 -4.75 15.24 14.89
CA ASP A 102 -3.82 14.10 14.85
C ASP A 102 -4.48 12.84 14.27
N LYS A 103 -5.71 12.52 14.68
CA LYS A 103 -6.49 11.41 14.12
C LYS A 103 -6.79 11.64 12.63
N LEU A 104 -7.19 12.87 12.26
CA LEU A 104 -7.39 13.23 10.85
C LEU A 104 -6.09 13.07 10.04
N GLY A 105 -4.95 13.60 10.52
CA GLY A 105 -3.66 13.45 9.86
C GLY A 105 -3.21 11.99 9.67
N ALA A 106 -3.53 11.11 10.63
CA ALA A 106 -3.29 9.67 10.51
C ALA A 106 -4.10 9.03 9.36
N TYR A 107 -5.36 9.46 9.18
CA TYR A 107 -6.20 9.06 8.04
C TYR A 107 -5.68 9.63 6.73
N SER A 108 -5.44 10.94 6.63
CA SER A 108 -4.92 11.61 5.43
C SER A 108 -3.65 10.92 4.91
N THR A 109 -2.73 10.61 5.82
CA THR A 109 -1.48 9.90 5.54
C THR A 109 -1.72 8.49 5.01
N LEU A 110 -2.55 7.68 5.68
CA LEU A 110 -2.79 6.29 5.29
C LEU A 110 -3.60 6.19 4.00
N TYR A 111 -4.54 7.11 3.78
CA TYR A 111 -5.29 7.29 2.54
C TYR A 111 -4.34 7.53 1.37
N ASN A 112 -3.50 8.57 1.45
CA ASN A 112 -2.51 8.92 0.42
C ASN A 112 -1.54 7.77 0.12
N CYS A 113 -1.14 6.99 1.14
CA CYS A 113 -0.33 5.78 0.94
C CYS A 113 -1.09 4.71 0.16
N LEU A 114 -2.35 4.43 0.50
CA LEU A 114 -3.16 3.36 -0.12
C LEU A 114 -3.57 3.69 -1.57
N THR A 115 -3.98 4.92 -1.85
CA THR A 115 -4.32 5.39 -3.20
C THR A 115 -3.11 5.38 -4.13
N THR A 116 -1.98 5.91 -3.65
CA THR A 116 -0.72 5.92 -4.41
C THR A 116 -0.20 4.50 -4.64
N VAL A 117 -0.25 3.61 -3.63
CA VAL A 117 0.14 2.19 -3.82
C VAL A 117 -0.80 1.46 -4.78
N ALA A 118 -2.11 1.73 -4.79
CA ALA A 118 -3.02 1.18 -5.79
C ALA A 118 -2.61 1.61 -7.21
N LYS A 119 -2.39 2.91 -7.43
CA LYS A 119 -1.94 3.47 -8.72
C LYS A 119 -0.58 2.90 -9.16
N LEU A 120 0.39 2.75 -8.25
CA LEU A 120 1.69 2.11 -8.52
C LEU A 120 1.59 0.58 -8.79
N MET A 121 0.63 -0.10 -8.17
CA MET A 121 0.40 -1.55 -8.35
C MET A 121 -0.43 -1.90 -9.58
N ALA A 122 -1.14 -0.94 -10.18
CA ALA A 122 -1.98 -1.14 -11.34
C ALA A 122 -1.30 -1.91 -12.51
N PRO A 123 -0.02 -1.65 -12.88
CA PRO A 123 0.67 -2.41 -13.93
C PRO A 123 1.09 -3.84 -13.53
N LEU A 124 1.00 -4.20 -12.25
CA LEU A 124 1.58 -5.44 -11.67
C LEU A 124 0.53 -6.38 -11.06
N ALA A 125 -0.54 -5.84 -10.47
CA ALA A 125 -1.58 -6.56 -9.76
C ALA A 125 -2.97 -5.92 -9.99
N PRO A 126 -3.43 -5.83 -11.25
CA PRO A 126 -4.54 -4.95 -11.67
C PRO A 126 -5.83 -5.13 -10.85
N PHE A 127 -6.31 -6.38 -10.68
CA PHE A 127 -7.56 -6.64 -9.96
C PHE A 127 -7.56 -6.16 -8.50
N VAL A 128 -6.40 -6.16 -7.84
CA VAL A 128 -6.26 -5.68 -6.45
C VAL A 128 -6.13 -4.17 -6.41
N ALA A 129 -5.36 -3.59 -7.34
CA ALA A 129 -5.21 -2.15 -7.50
C ALA A 129 -6.57 -1.48 -7.81
N GLU A 130 -7.32 -2.02 -8.77
CA GLU A 130 -8.64 -1.54 -9.15
C GLU A 130 -9.62 -1.66 -7.98
N GLN A 131 -9.74 -2.84 -7.36
CA GLN A 131 -10.66 -3.03 -6.24
C GLN A 131 -10.35 -2.11 -5.04
N MET A 132 -9.08 -1.76 -4.79
CA MET A 132 -8.73 -0.75 -3.81
C MET A 132 -9.10 0.66 -4.28
N TYR A 133 -8.71 1.05 -5.49
CA TYR A 133 -8.94 2.39 -6.05
C TYR A 133 -10.44 2.73 -6.12
N ARG A 134 -11.30 1.82 -6.62
CA ARG A 134 -12.76 2.03 -6.65
C ARG A 134 -13.35 2.37 -5.28
N ASN A 135 -12.83 1.73 -4.23
CA ASN A 135 -13.34 1.88 -2.87
C ASN A 135 -12.74 3.08 -2.13
N LEU A 136 -11.65 3.66 -2.64
CA LEU A 136 -10.91 4.77 -2.04
C LEU A 136 -11.10 6.10 -2.77
N GLU A 137 -11.32 6.12 -4.09
CA GLU A 137 -11.42 7.36 -4.87
C GLU A 137 -12.81 7.56 -5.46
N LEU A 138 -13.32 6.64 -6.31
CA LEU A 138 -14.66 6.73 -6.92
C LEU A 138 -15.83 6.80 -5.93
N ARG A 139 -15.61 6.46 -4.66
CA ARG A 139 -16.60 6.60 -3.58
C ARG A 139 -16.79 8.04 -3.11
N TYR A 140 -15.77 8.89 -3.30
CA TYR A 140 -15.66 10.21 -2.70
C TYR A 140 -15.54 11.32 -3.75
N ASP A 141 -14.81 11.06 -4.84
CA ASP A 141 -14.68 11.96 -5.99
C ASP A 141 -15.43 11.37 -7.20
N PRO A 142 -16.61 11.90 -7.57
CA PRO A 142 -17.35 11.49 -8.77
C PRO A 142 -16.70 11.87 -10.10
N GLU A 143 -15.72 12.79 -10.10
CA GLU A 143 -14.97 13.21 -11.30
C GLU A 143 -13.66 12.40 -11.46
N ALA A 144 -13.32 11.54 -10.49
CA ALA A 144 -12.18 10.65 -10.58
C ALA A 144 -12.36 9.61 -11.71
N PRO A 145 -11.32 9.29 -12.52
CA PRO A 145 -11.46 8.37 -13.66
C PRO A 145 -11.96 6.98 -13.25
N ASP A 146 -12.95 6.44 -13.98
CA ASP A 146 -13.71 5.20 -13.72
C ASP A 146 -12.92 3.92 -13.34
N SER A 147 -11.61 3.88 -13.56
CA SER A 147 -10.71 2.76 -13.26
C SER A 147 -9.31 3.29 -12.94
N VAL A 148 -8.57 2.58 -12.08
CA VAL A 148 -7.17 2.87 -11.74
C VAL A 148 -6.27 2.86 -12.97
N HIS A 149 -6.68 2.18 -14.05
CA HIS A 149 -5.96 2.12 -15.31
C HIS A 149 -6.21 3.34 -16.23
N LEU A 150 -7.20 4.18 -15.89
CA LEU A 150 -7.48 5.47 -16.52
C LEU A 150 -6.94 6.67 -15.70
N ALA A 151 -6.59 6.44 -14.42
CA ALA A 151 -5.99 7.44 -13.56
C ALA A 151 -4.60 7.89 -14.04
N SER A 152 -4.24 9.15 -13.74
CA SER A 152 -2.88 9.65 -13.98
C SER A 152 -1.86 8.89 -13.13
N TYR A 153 -0.70 8.59 -13.70
CA TYR A 153 0.40 7.97 -12.97
C TYR A 153 0.90 8.93 -11.87
N PRO A 154 1.17 8.47 -10.63
CA PRO A 154 1.54 9.33 -9.53
C PRO A 154 2.90 10.00 -9.80
N ILE A 155 2.99 11.28 -9.46
CA ILE A 155 4.21 12.09 -9.55
C ILE A 155 4.71 12.34 -8.13
N ALA A 156 6.00 12.11 -7.89
CA ALA A 156 6.61 12.34 -6.59
C ALA A 156 6.70 13.85 -6.29
N ASN A 157 6.23 14.27 -5.12
CA ASN A 157 6.52 15.58 -4.58
C ASN A 157 7.88 15.55 -3.84
N GLU A 158 8.90 16.14 -4.46
CA GLU A 158 10.25 16.21 -3.89
C GLU A 158 10.31 17.01 -2.58
N SER A 159 9.37 17.93 -2.33
CA SER A 159 9.33 18.71 -1.07
C SER A 159 9.00 17.88 0.17
N LEU A 160 8.54 16.63 -0.01
CA LEU A 160 8.24 15.69 1.08
C LEU A 160 9.38 14.69 1.32
N ILE A 161 10.47 14.72 0.55
CA ILE A 161 11.56 13.73 0.64
C ILE A 161 12.63 14.18 1.66
N ASP A 162 12.32 13.94 2.94
CA ASP A 162 13.20 14.15 4.10
C ASP A 162 14.17 12.96 4.30
N ARG A 163 15.33 12.99 3.63
CA ARG A 163 16.33 11.92 3.68
C ARG A 163 16.91 11.66 5.09
N PRO A 164 17.31 12.68 5.88
CA PRO A 164 17.77 12.48 7.26
C PRO A 164 16.73 11.74 8.13
N LEU A 165 15.44 12.11 8.05
CA LEU A 165 14.38 11.42 8.78
C LEU A 165 14.20 9.95 8.35
N MET A 166 14.34 9.66 7.05
CA MET A 166 14.30 8.29 6.53
C MET A 166 15.45 7.45 7.10
N ASP A 167 16.68 7.94 6.99
CA ASP A 167 17.87 7.16 7.38
C ASP A 167 18.00 7.04 8.91
N ALA A 168 17.56 8.05 9.68
CA ALA A 168 17.36 7.93 11.12
C ALA A 168 16.31 6.87 11.49
N THR A 169 15.15 6.86 10.82
CA THR A 169 14.09 5.86 11.09
C THR A 169 14.53 4.44 10.69
N ARG A 170 15.28 4.29 9.60
CA ARG A 170 15.90 3.01 9.18
C ARG A 170 16.94 2.53 10.18
N LEU A 171 17.71 3.45 10.79
CA LEU A 171 18.59 3.12 11.92
C LEU A 171 17.78 2.62 13.14
N ALA A 172 16.66 3.27 13.47
CA ALA A 172 15.76 2.81 14.55
C ALA A 172 15.26 1.38 14.30
N GLN A 173 14.79 1.09 13.09
CA GLN A 173 14.31 -0.22 12.66
C GLN A 173 15.41 -1.29 12.73
N ARG A 174 16.61 -0.96 12.25
CA ARG A 174 17.81 -1.83 12.31
C ARG A 174 18.20 -2.14 13.76
N VAL A 175 18.30 -1.14 14.61
CA VAL A 175 18.65 -1.30 16.03
C VAL A 175 17.59 -2.12 16.77
N ALA A 176 16.30 -1.86 16.52
CA ALA A 176 15.19 -2.62 17.08
C ALA A 176 15.22 -4.10 16.65
N SER A 177 15.54 -4.38 15.38
CA SER A 177 15.72 -5.76 14.88
C SER A 177 16.89 -6.47 15.56
N MET A 178 18.07 -5.84 15.60
CA MET A 178 19.27 -6.41 16.22
C MET A 178 19.11 -6.62 17.74
N GLY A 179 18.45 -5.70 18.45
CA GLY A 179 18.16 -5.85 19.88
C GLY A 179 17.15 -6.96 20.18
N ARG A 180 16.16 -7.18 19.31
CA ARG A 180 15.25 -8.34 19.38
C ARG A 180 15.98 -9.65 19.14
N ALA A 181 16.90 -9.69 18.19
CA ALA A 181 17.76 -10.86 17.95
C ALA A 181 18.67 -11.16 19.18
N ALA A 182 19.27 -10.12 19.79
CA ALA A 182 20.05 -10.25 21.02
C ALA A 182 19.20 -10.79 22.19
N ARG A 183 17.96 -10.29 22.36
CA ARG A 183 16.99 -10.81 23.35
C ARG A 183 16.62 -12.27 23.11
N SER A 184 16.30 -12.64 21.87
CA SER A 184 15.96 -14.02 21.51
C SER A 184 17.12 -14.97 21.82
N LYS A 185 18.36 -14.55 21.52
CA LYS A 185 19.60 -15.28 21.84
C LYS A 185 19.89 -15.36 23.34
N ALA A 186 19.38 -14.42 24.14
CA ALA A 186 19.43 -14.45 25.60
C ALA A 186 18.25 -15.23 26.25
N GLY A 187 17.24 -15.64 25.47
CA GLY A 187 16.02 -16.29 25.97
C GLY A 187 14.99 -15.34 26.59
N ILE A 188 15.10 -14.02 26.35
CA ILE A 188 14.30 -13.00 27.04
C ILE A 188 13.13 -12.51 26.15
N LYS A 189 11.91 -12.57 26.70
CA LYS A 189 10.67 -12.09 26.06
C LYS A 189 10.70 -10.57 25.87
N VAL A 190 10.09 -10.06 24.79
CA VAL A 190 10.04 -8.61 24.52
C VAL A 190 9.25 -7.84 25.59
N ARG A 191 8.28 -8.48 26.26
CA ARG A 191 7.49 -7.88 27.35
C ARG A 191 8.27 -7.69 28.66
N GLN A 192 9.38 -8.41 28.87
CA GLN A 192 10.25 -8.23 30.03
C GLN A 192 11.13 -6.98 29.84
N PRO A 193 10.88 -5.86 30.54
CA PRO A 193 11.71 -4.66 30.40
C PRO A 193 13.16 -4.95 30.83
N LEU A 194 14.11 -4.25 30.21
CA LEU A 194 15.53 -4.34 30.53
C LEU A 194 16.09 -2.96 30.91
N ALA A 195 17.14 -2.95 31.73
CA ALA A 195 17.74 -1.72 32.25
C ALA A 195 18.36 -0.85 31.13
N SER A 196 19.24 -1.41 30.30
CA SER A 196 19.96 -0.64 29.29
C SER A 196 20.30 -1.40 28.01
N VAL A 197 20.51 -0.63 26.94
CA VAL A 197 21.09 -1.07 25.67
C VAL A 197 22.28 -0.17 25.31
N VAL A 198 23.35 -0.77 24.82
CA VAL A 198 24.47 -0.08 24.18
C VAL A 198 24.34 -0.28 22.68
N VAL A 199 24.42 0.81 21.93
CA VAL A 199 24.38 0.81 20.47
C VAL A 199 25.68 1.40 19.94
N HIS A 200 26.30 0.72 18.97
CA HIS A 200 27.40 1.26 18.18
C HIS A 200 26.96 1.31 16.72
N THR A 201 27.07 2.47 16.10
CA THR A 201 26.82 2.68 14.67
C THR A 201 28.11 2.55 13.87
N ARG A 202 28.01 2.67 12.55
CA ARG A 202 29.11 2.50 11.61
C ARG A 202 29.78 3.84 11.25
N THR A 203 29.10 4.98 11.40
CA THR A 203 29.64 6.32 11.10
C THR A 203 29.36 7.33 12.22
N PRO A 204 30.13 8.44 12.33
CA PRO A 204 29.83 9.52 13.28
C PRO A 204 28.41 10.09 13.10
N GLU A 205 28.02 10.38 11.86
CA GLU A 205 26.69 10.88 11.45
C GLU A 205 25.55 9.98 11.96
N GLU A 206 25.68 8.66 11.85
CA GLU A 206 24.68 7.73 12.38
C GLU A 206 24.51 7.81 13.91
N ASN A 207 25.51 8.31 14.67
CA ASN A 207 25.34 8.54 16.11
C ASN A 207 24.51 9.79 16.41
N GLU A 208 24.52 10.80 15.54
CA GLU A 208 23.67 12.00 15.70
C GLU A 208 22.19 11.61 15.57
N TYR A 209 21.88 10.71 14.63
CA TYR A 209 20.53 10.15 14.48
C TYR A 209 20.10 9.28 15.68
N LEU A 210 21.01 8.66 16.45
CA LEU A 210 20.63 7.82 17.60
C LEU A 210 19.86 8.59 18.68
N ASP A 211 20.19 9.86 18.93
CA ASP A 211 19.45 10.67 19.90
C ASP A 211 18.08 11.09 19.36
N TRP A 212 17.92 11.29 18.04
CA TRP A 212 16.63 11.61 17.41
C TRP A 212 15.64 10.45 17.57
N VAL A 213 16.06 9.22 17.20
CA VAL A 213 15.19 8.03 17.27
C VAL A 213 15.30 7.26 18.60
N ARG A 214 15.85 7.89 19.64
CA ARG A 214 16.11 7.26 20.95
C ARG A 214 14.83 6.72 21.60
N SER A 215 13.74 7.49 21.53
CA SER A 215 12.40 7.09 21.99
C SER A 215 11.91 5.85 21.23
N GLN A 216 11.95 5.89 19.89
CA GLN A 216 11.55 4.77 19.03
C GLN A 216 12.33 3.49 19.39
N ILE A 217 13.67 3.58 19.55
CA ILE A 217 14.51 2.43 19.92
C ILE A 217 14.12 1.85 21.28
N LEU A 218 13.93 2.71 22.29
CA LEU A 218 13.64 2.27 23.67
C LEU A 218 12.23 1.68 23.82
N GLU A 219 11.24 2.20 23.10
CA GLU A 219 9.90 1.60 23.01
C GLU A 219 9.91 0.26 22.28
N GLU A 220 10.48 0.22 21.08
CA GLU A 220 10.49 -0.97 20.21
C GLU A 220 11.32 -2.12 20.82
N LEU A 221 12.28 -1.78 21.67
CA LEU A 221 13.02 -2.72 22.50
C LEU A 221 12.48 -2.84 23.94
N ASN A 222 11.51 -2.06 24.43
CA ASN A 222 11.09 -2.08 25.84
C ASN A 222 12.30 -2.09 26.81
N ILE A 223 13.12 -1.03 26.74
CA ILE A 223 14.35 -0.83 27.53
C ILE A 223 14.30 0.56 28.15
N LYS A 224 14.84 0.75 29.37
CA LYS A 224 14.79 2.04 30.08
C LYS A 224 15.79 3.07 29.56
N GLU A 225 17.01 2.65 29.24
CA GLU A 225 18.11 3.56 28.88
C GLU A 225 18.89 3.11 27.64
N LEU A 226 19.22 4.06 26.75
CA LEU A 226 20.27 3.89 25.75
C LEU A 226 21.56 4.48 26.34
N GLN A 227 22.56 3.63 26.57
CA GLN A 227 23.87 3.99 27.11
C GLN A 227 24.87 4.25 25.97
N PRO A 228 25.76 5.25 26.12
CA PRO A 228 26.76 5.58 25.10
C PRO A 228 27.77 4.45 24.91
N ALA A 229 28.36 4.36 23.71
CA ALA A 229 29.31 3.32 23.30
C ALA A 229 30.72 3.44 23.93
N ALA A 230 30.82 3.86 25.19
CA ALA A 230 32.06 3.89 25.96
C ALA A 230 32.52 2.49 26.45
N LEU A 231 31.65 1.47 26.33
CA LEU A 231 31.94 0.09 26.67
C LEU A 231 32.45 -0.68 25.45
N GLN A 232 33.76 -0.90 25.37
CA GLN A 232 34.29 -2.01 24.57
C GLN A 232 33.71 -3.33 25.15
N PRO A 233 33.06 -4.18 24.34
CA PRO A 233 32.67 -5.50 24.79
C PRO A 233 33.93 -6.34 24.99
N ASP A 234 34.06 -6.95 26.16
CA ASP A 234 35.04 -8.01 26.41
C ASP A 234 34.78 -9.13 25.38
N SER A 235 35.63 -9.25 24.35
CA SER A 235 35.35 -10.04 23.14
C SER A 235 35.51 -11.56 23.35
N THR A 236 35.30 -12.01 24.58
CA THR A 236 35.55 -13.39 25.02
C THR A 236 34.20 -14.09 25.22
N PRO A 237 33.83 -15.09 24.38
CA PRO A 237 32.64 -15.89 24.64
C PRO A 237 32.76 -16.61 25.99
N ALA A 238 31.68 -16.60 26.78
CA ALA A 238 31.70 -17.05 28.17
C ALA A 238 32.22 -18.48 28.33
N ARG A 239 33.49 -18.62 28.75
CA ARG A 239 34.13 -19.91 29.01
C ARG A 239 33.43 -20.60 30.18
N LYS A 240 32.93 -21.82 29.96
CA LYS A 240 32.53 -22.73 31.05
C LYS A 240 33.79 -23.12 31.84
N GLY A 241 33.98 -22.51 33.00
CA GLY A 241 34.99 -22.88 34.00
C GLY A 241 34.33 -23.36 35.30
N PRO A 242 35.03 -24.15 36.14
CA PRO A 242 34.51 -24.59 37.43
C PRO A 242 34.36 -23.41 38.41
N PRO A 243 33.50 -23.53 39.45
CA PRO A 243 33.26 -22.44 40.41
C PRO A 243 34.50 -22.19 41.28
N ALA A 244 35.12 -21.02 41.11
CA ALA A 244 36.24 -20.58 41.93
C ALA A 244 35.75 -20.06 43.29
N THR A 245 36.26 -20.63 44.39
CA THR A 245 35.90 -20.27 45.77
C THR A 245 36.78 -19.14 46.31
N SER A 246 36.24 -17.93 46.46
CA SER A 246 36.73 -16.91 47.40
C SER A 246 35.78 -15.70 47.46
N ARG A 247 35.85 -14.92 48.54
CA ARG A 247 34.96 -13.76 48.78
C ARG A 247 35.40 -12.55 47.96
N GLY A 248 34.57 -12.14 47.01
CA GLY A 248 34.71 -10.88 46.28
C GLY A 248 33.59 -10.70 45.26
N HIS A 249 32.78 -9.64 45.39
CA HIS A 249 31.61 -9.40 44.54
C HIS A 249 31.99 -8.89 43.13
N ARG A 250 32.55 -9.75 42.28
CA ARG A 250 32.60 -9.51 40.83
C ARG A 250 31.19 -9.62 40.25
N VAL A 251 30.51 -8.49 40.11
CA VAL A 251 29.27 -8.40 39.32
C VAL A 251 29.59 -8.71 37.86
N ILE A 252 29.30 -9.94 37.43
CA ILE A 252 29.46 -10.34 36.03
C ILE A 252 28.34 -9.66 35.23
N ARG A 253 28.67 -8.54 34.59
CA ARG A 253 27.75 -7.76 33.76
C ARG A 253 27.41 -8.59 32.50
N ARG A 254 26.29 -9.32 32.57
CA ARG A 254 25.88 -10.27 31.54
C ARG A 254 25.23 -9.52 30.37
N ILE A 255 26.07 -9.17 29.39
CA ILE A 255 25.67 -8.45 28.19
C ILE A 255 25.52 -9.45 27.03
N PHE A 256 24.45 -9.32 26.24
CA PHE A 256 24.24 -10.11 25.02
C PHE A 256 24.23 -9.20 23.80
N GLY A 257 25.13 -9.45 22.85
CA GLY A 257 25.30 -8.66 21.63
C GLY A 257 24.81 -9.34 20.34
N SER A 258 24.30 -8.51 19.43
CA SER A 258 24.23 -8.78 17.99
C SER A 258 25.21 -7.86 17.25
N LEU A 259 25.80 -8.38 16.17
CA LEU A 259 26.76 -7.69 15.29
C LEU A 259 26.32 -7.92 13.84
N GLU A 260 26.17 -6.84 13.06
CA GLU A 260 25.73 -6.90 11.67
C GLU A 260 26.30 -5.69 10.90
N ALA A 261 26.97 -5.91 9.76
CA ALA A 261 27.36 -4.86 8.81
C ALA A 261 28.10 -3.61 9.38
N GLY A 262 28.77 -3.73 10.53
CA GLY A 262 29.45 -2.63 11.24
C GLY A 262 28.70 -2.09 12.45
N TYR A 263 27.42 -2.40 12.60
CA TYR A 263 26.61 -2.08 13.77
C TYR A 263 26.82 -3.09 14.90
N MET A 264 26.66 -2.64 16.14
CA MET A 264 26.51 -3.48 17.32
C MET A 264 25.30 -3.04 18.14
N VAL A 265 24.50 -3.99 18.61
CA VAL A 265 23.45 -3.73 19.61
C VAL A 265 23.60 -4.74 20.74
N ALA A 266 23.78 -4.26 21.95
CA ALA A 266 24.11 -5.07 23.11
C ALA A 266 23.22 -4.73 24.31
N ILE A 267 22.49 -5.72 24.84
CA ILE A 267 21.51 -5.53 25.92
C ILE A 267 22.07 -5.97 27.28
N ASP A 268 21.74 -5.24 28.34
CA ASP A 268 22.02 -5.65 29.72
C ASP A 268 20.90 -6.58 30.22
N THR A 269 21.23 -7.86 30.46
CA THR A 269 20.22 -8.87 30.84
C THR A 269 20.07 -9.05 32.35
N ARG A 270 20.47 -8.06 33.15
CA ARG A 270 20.24 -8.06 34.60
C ARG A 270 18.82 -7.57 34.87
N LEU A 271 18.02 -8.40 35.53
CA LEU A 271 16.71 -8.02 36.05
C LEU A 271 16.89 -7.61 37.51
N THR A 272 16.38 -6.43 37.86
CA THR A 272 16.10 -6.05 39.26
C THR A 272 14.69 -6.54 39.63
N PRO A 273 14.31 -6.57 40.92
CA PRO A 273 12.96 -6.95 41.32
C PRO A 273 11.88 -6.14 40.60
N GLU A 274 12.07 -4.83 40.50
CA GLU A 274 11.12 -3.89 39.89
C GLU A 274 10.96 -4.14 38.38
N LEU A 275 12.05 -4.48 37.69
CA LEU A 275 11.99 -4.88 36.28
C LEU A 275 11.31 -6.24 36.09
N ALA A 276 11.50 -7.19 37.01
CA ALA A 276 10.83 -8.49 36.96
C ALA A 276 9.32 -8.35 37.21
N ASP A 277 8.93 -7.56 38.20
CA ASP A 277 7.54 -7.22 38.52
C ASP A 277 6.83 -6.53 37.35
N GLU A 278 7.46 -5.50 36.78
CA GLU A 278 6.95 -4.81 35.59
C GLU A 278 6.89 -5.74 34.36
N GLY A 279 7.78 -6.73 34.27
CA GLY A 279 7.73 -7.79 33.25
C GLY A 279 6.54 -8.74 33.42
N LEU A 280 6.28 -9.17 34.65
CA LEU A 280 5.15 -10.02 35.00
C LEU A 280 3.83 -9.29 34.76
N ALA A 281 3.72 -8.00 35.14
CA ALA A 281 2.56 -7.15 34.84
C ALA A 281 2.25 -7.08 33.34
N ARG A 282 3.28 -6.99 32.47
CA ARG A 282 3.08 -7.00 31.02
C ARG A 282 2.65 -8.35 30.46
N GLU A 283 3.13 -9.46 31.00
CA GLU A 283 2.64 -10.79 30.58
C GLU A 283 1.20 -11.00 31.06
N LEU A 284 0.85 -10.62 32.31
CA LEU A 284 -0.52 -10.68 32.86
C LEU A 284 -1.51 -9.85 32.02
N ALA A 285 -1.22 -8.57 31.77
CA ALA A 285 -2.06 -7.71 30.93
C ALA A 285 -2.24 -8.29 29.50
N HIS A 286 -1.18 -8.86 28.92
CA HIS A 286 -1.24 -9.56 27.63
C HIS A 286 -2.12 -10.84 27.66
N ARG A 287 -2.16 -11.56 28.78
CA ARG A 287 -3.01 -12.76 28.96
C ARG A 287 -4.48 -12.37 29.02
N ILE A 288 -4.81 -11.38 29.84
CA ILE A 288 -6.16 -10.79 29.93
C ILE A 288 -6.61 -10.27 28.55
N GLN A 289 -5.73 -9.57 27.82
CA GLN A 289 -5.99 -9.10 26.46
C GLN A 289 -6.12 -10.22 25.41
N ASN A 290 -5.73 -11.46 25.69
CA ASN A 290 -5.97 -12.60 24.78
C ASN A 290 -7.25 -13.35 25.15
N LEU A 291 -7.58 -13.45 26.45
CA LEU A 291 -8.90 -13.89 26.90
C LEU A 291 -10.01 -13.03 26.28
N ARG A 292 -9.87 -11.69 26.33
CA ARG A 292 -10.80 -10.75 25.70
C ARG A 292 -11.04 -11.01 24.20
N LYS A 293 -9.98 -11.35 23.45
CA LYS A 293 -10.06 -11.64 22.00
C LYS A 293 -10.67 -13.01 21.72
N GLY A 294 -10.41 -13.99 22.58
CA GLY A 294 -11.09 -15.30 22.54
C GLY A 294 -12.60 -15.16 22.77
N ALA A 295 -12.99 -14.29 23.70
CA ALA A 295 -14.38 -13.93 24.00
C ALA A 295 -15.10 -13.13 22.90
N ARG A 296 -14.37 -12.64 21.88
CA ARG A 296 -14.87 -11.78 20.79
C ARG A 296 -15.36 -10.38 21.21
N TYR A 297 -14.91 -9.85 22.34
CA TYR A 297 -15.16 -8.44 22.68
C TYR A 297 -14.63 -7.49 21.60
N GLU A 298 -15.35 -6.39 21.39
CA GLU A 298 -14.87 -5.28 20.59
C GLU A 298 -13.74 -4.53 21.30
N ILE A 299 -13.00 -3.72 20.54
CA ILE A 299 -11.80 -3.02 21.01
C ILE A 299 -12.15 -1.99 22.10
N THR A 300 -13.37 -1.47 22.09
CA THR A 300 -13.91 -0.48 23.04
C THR A 300 -14.39 -1.05 24.37
N ASP A 301 -14.63 -2.37 24.45
CA ASP A 301 -15.40 -2.94 25.56
C ASP A 301 -14.67 -2.87 26.90
N ARG A 302 -15.47 -2.81 27.97
CA ARG A 302 -15.06 -2.69 29.37
C ARG A 302 -15.37 -3.97 30.12
N ILE A 303 -14.39 -4.48 30.86
CA ILE A 303 -14.54 -5.73 31.63
C ILE A 303 -14.26 -5.52 33.11
N ILE A 304 -14.77 -6.43 33.95
CA ILE A 304 -14.23 -6.68 35.29
C ILE A 304 -13.26 -7.86 35.15
N THR A 305 -12.08 -7.78 35.75
CA THR A 305 -11.07 -8.86 35.70
C THR A 305 -10.93 -9.51 37.06
N PHE A 306 -11.15 -10.82 37.11
CA PHE A 306 -10.95 -11.66 38.28
C PHE A 306 -9.57 -12.32 38.20
N TYR A 307 -8.88 -12.45 39.33
CA TYR A 307 -7.57 -13.09 39.38
C TYR A 307 -7.28 -13.82 40.70
N GLU A 308 -6.62 -14.96 40.58
CA GLU A 308 -6.13 -15.76 41.70
C GLU A 308 -4.75 -16.34 41.35
N GLY A 309 -3.82 -16.34 42.30
CA GLY A 309 -2.47 -16.87 42.12
C GLY A 309 -1.59 -16.65 43.35
N PRO A 310 -0.29 -17.00 43.26
CA PRO A 310 0.67 -16.82 44.36
C PRO A 310 0.89 -15.36 44.76
N ASP A 311 1.41 -15.11 45.96
CA ASP A 311 1.66 -13.78 46.53
C ASP A 311 2.35 -12.80 45.57
N ASP A 312 3.32 -13.26 44.75
CA ASP A 312 3.99 -12.43 43.74
C ASP A 312 3.02 -11.90 42.66
N VAL A 313 2.05 -12.71 42.23
CA VAL A 313 1.02 -12.29 41.28
C VAL A 313 0.06 -11.31 41.95
N MET A 314 -0.34 -11.56 43.21
CA MET A 314 -1.21 -10.65 43.96
C MET A 314 -0.55 -9.28 44.18
N ARG A 315 0.74 -9.30 44.53
CA ARG A 315 1.61 -8.13 44.71
C ARG A 315 1.78 -7.34 43.40
N VAL A 316 2.00 -8.01 42.27
CA VAL A 316 2.19 -7.37 40.95
C VAL A 316 0.87 -6.84 40.36
N MET A 317 -0.24 -7.59 40.48
CA MET A 317 -1.57 -7.13 40.05
C MET A 317 -2.00 -5.87 40.81
N THR A 318 -1.70 -5.80 42.12
CA THR A 318 -1.95 -4.60 42.94
C THR A 318 -0.98 -3.47 42.59
N GLY A 319 0.33 -3.74 42.57
CA GLY A 319 1.37 -2.71 42.38
C GLY A 319 1.42 -2.09 40.98
N HIS A 320 0.86 -2.77 39.97
CA HIS A 320 0.73 -2.27 38.60
C HIS A 320 -0.73 -2.13 38.13
N GLN A 321 -1.68 -2.03 39.07
CA GLN A 321 -3.13 -1.98 38.80
C GLN A 321 -3.50 -1.01 37.68
N ASP A 322 -3.06 0.25 37.76
CA ASP A 322 -3.41 1.29 36.76
C ASP A 322 -2.94 0.93 35.35
N TYR A 323 -1.70 0.44 35.22
CA TYR A 323 -1.13 0.01 33.94
C TYR A 323 -1.89 -1.18 33.35
N ILE A 324 -2.21 -2.16 34.20
CA ILE A 324 -2.95 -3.36 33.78
C ILE A 324 -4.34 -2.94 33.31
N MET A 325 -5.10 -2.23 34.16
CA MET A 325 -6.45 -1.72 33.84
C MET A 325 -6.48 -0.88 32.56
N GLN A 326 -5.47 -0.02 32.33
CA GLN A 326 -5.39 0.79 31.12
C GLN A 326 -5.15 -0.07 29.85
N GLU A 327 -4.23 -1.02 29.88
CA GLU A 327 -3.94 -1.88 28.72
C GLU A 327 -5.00 -3.00 28.52
N THR A 328 -5.79 -3.34 29.54
CA THR A 328 -6.88 -4.35 29.45
C THR A 328 -8.28 -3.75 29.30
N LEU A 329 -8.43 -2.42 29.42
CA LEU A 329 -9.69 -1.69 29.65
C LEU A 329 -10.55 -2.28 30.78
N SER A 330 -9.90 -2.78 31.84
CA SER A 330 -10.63 -3.27 33.00
C SER A 330 -11.09 -2.12 33.88
N GLU A 331 -12.31 -2.19 34.42
CA GLU A 331 -12.85 -1.20 35.35
C GLU A 331 -12.56 -1.55 36.82
N ALA A 332 -12.31 -2.82 37.10
CA ALA A 332 -11.79 -3.30 38.37
C ALA A 332 -10.92 -4.55 38.16
N LEU A 333 -9.93 -4.73 39.04
CA LEU A 333 -9.20 -5.99 39.23
C LEU A 333 -9.62 -6.58 40.58
N LEU A 334 -10.23 -7.77 40.59
CA LEU A 334 -10.79 -8.41 41.78
C LEU A 334 -9.98 -9.65 42.16
N ALA A 335 -9.43 -9.63 43.38
CA ALA A 335 -8.56 -10.65 43.96
C ALA A 335 -9.35 -11.86 44.51
N GLN A 336 -10.17 -12.47 43.66
CA GLN A 336 -11.08 -13.58 44.01
C GLN A 336 -11.35 -14.46 42.78
N ALA A 337 -11.90 -15.65 43.04
CA ALA A 337 -12.53 -16.45 41.98
C ALA A 337 -13.71 -15.68 41.34
N PRO A 338 -13.94 -15.84 40.02
CA PRO A 338 -15.13 -15.33 39.36
C PRO A 338 -16.42 -16.00 39.86
N ASP A 339 -17.52 -15.25 39.85
CA ASP A 339 -18.87 -15.77 40.10
C ASP A 339 -19.35 -16.71 38.98
N ASP A 340 -20.39 -17.52 39.21
CA ASP A 340 -20.84 -18.61 38.29
C ASP A 340 -21.13 -18.17 36.83
N ASP A 341 -21.48 -16.90 36.59
CA ASP A 341 -21.74 -16.34 35.25
C ASP A 341 -20.46 -15.88 34.51
N ALA A 342 -19.29 -15.88 35.16
CA ALA A 342 -18.06 -15.29 34.65
C ALA A 342 -17.04 -16.33 34.12
N SER A 343 -16.53 -16.10 32.92
CA SER A 343 -15.61 -17.04 32.24
C SER A 343 -14.19 -16.95 32.79
N SER A 344 -13.53 -18.09 32.98
CA SER A 344 -12.17 -18.17 33.52
C SER A 344 -11.28 -19.23 32.85
N GLU A 345 -9.97 -19.03 32.92
CA GLU A 345 -8.95 -19.98 32.47
C GLU A 345 -7.74 -19.95 33.42
N THR A 346 -7.31 -21.12 33.89
CA THR A 346 -6.05 -21.27 34.62
C THR A 346 -4.91 -21.46 33.62
N GLN A 347 -3.97 -20.52 33.58
CA GLN A 347 -2.80 -20.54 32.70
C GLN A 347 -1.49 -20.53 33.50
N ARG A 348 -0.42 -21.08 32.91
CA ARG A 348 0.91 -21.09 33.53
C ARG A 348 1.75 -19.90 33.07
N ILE A 349 2.06 -18.97 33.98
CA ILE A 349 2.73 -17.69 33.73
C ILE A 349 4.07 -17.66 34.49
N GLU A 350 5.18 -17.54 33.74
CA GLU A 350 6.56 -17.66 34.25
C GLU A 350 6.84 -18.86 35.20
N GLY A 351 6.06 -19.93 35.06
CA GLY A 351 6.18 -21.15 35.86
C GLY A 351 5.18 -21.26 37.02
N MET A 352 4.56 -20.16 37.43
CA MET A 352 3.44 -20.10 38.38
C MET A 352 2.13 -20.48 37.70
N GLU A 353 1.18 -21.04 38.45
CA GLU A 353 -0.20 -21.23 37.99
C GLU A 353 -1.03 -20.01 38.41
N VAL A 354 -1.82 -19.47 37.48
CA VAL A 354 -2.62 -18.26 37.67
C VAL A 354 -3.98 -18.46 37.03
N THR A 355 -5.06 -18.28 37.79
CA THR A 355 -6.41 -18.24 37.25
C THR A 355 -6.76 -16.80 36.91
N LEU A 356 -7.19 -16.58 35.66
CA LEU A 356 -7.65 -15.29 35.17
C LEU A 356 -9.08 -15.45 34.66
N GLY A 357 -9.97 -14.55 35.09
CA GLY A 357 -11.36 -14.52 34.66
C GLY A 357 -11.84 -13.13 34.26
N TYR A 358 -12.97 -13.08 33.57
CA TYR A 358 -13.60 -11.83 33.17
C TYR A 358 -15.13 -11.90 33.22
N ALA A 359 -15.75 -10.75 33.48
CA ALA A 359 -17.17 -10.51 33.28
C ALA A 359 -17.39 -9.19 32.52
N GLU A 360 -18.55 -9.04 31.89
CA GLU A 360 -19.00 -7.77 31.34
C GLU A 360 -19.24 -6.74 32.46
N SER A 361 -18.89 -5.47 32.23
CA SER A 361 -19.32 -4.40 33.14
C SER A 361 -20.77 -4.02 32.86
N PHE A 362 -21.62 -4.01 33.89
CA PHE A 362 -23.05 -3.73 33.80
C PHE A 362 -23.39 -2.23 33.63
N LEU A 363 -22.83 -1.56 32.62
CA LEU A 363 -23.08 -0.14 32.33
C LEU A 363 -23.53 0.16 30.89
N LYS A 364 -24.84 -0.06 30.67
CA LYS A 364 -25.72 0.48 29.62
C LYS A 364 -25.46 0.10 28.15
N ARG A 365 -26.38 -0.73 27.64
CA ARG A 365 -26.75 -0.85 26.22
C ARG A 365 -27.09 0.50 25.59
N ARG A 366 -26.83 0.62 24.28
CA ARG A 366 -27.62 1.42 23.32
C ARG A 366 -28.17 0.50 22.21
N PRO A 367 -29.24 0.89 21.48
CA PRO A 367 -30.11 -0.07 20.82
C PRO A 367 -29.57 -0.60 19.49
N SER A 368 -29.77 -1.90 19.27
CA SER A 368 -29.75 -2.51 17.94
C SER A 368 -31.04 -2.17 17.19
N ASN A 369 -30.95 -1.41 16.10
CA ASN A 369 -32.02 -1.33 15.12
C ASN A 369 -31.75 -2.33 13.99
N ALA A 370 -32.67 -3.25 13.78
CA ALA A 370 -32.74 -4.11 12.60
C ALA A 370 -34.11 -3.93 11.93
N SER A 371 -34.16 -4.24 10.64
CA SER A 371 -35.24 -4.02 9.66
C SER A 371 -35.23 -2.68 8.91
N ALA A 372 -35.07 -2.83 7.60
CA ALA A 372 -35.54 -1.94 6.53
C ALA A 372 -35.77 -2.86 5.32
N GLU A 373 -36.85 -2.65 4.57
CA GLU A 373 -37.31 -3.59 3.54
C GLU A 373 -36.69 -3.31 2.16
N SER A 374 -36.81 -4.27 1.25
CA SER A 374 -36.48 -4.10 -0.16
C SER A 374 -37.44 -3.12 -0.84
N THR A 375 -36.93 -2.15 -1.59
CA THR A 375 -37.73 -1.37 -2.55
C THR A 375 -36.88 -0.99 -3.75
N GLU A 376 -37.24 -1.49 -4.94
CA GLU A 376 -36.75 -0.96 -6.20
C GLU A 376 -37.50 0.33 -6.56
N LEU A 377 -36.83 1.31 -7.18
CA LEU A 377 -37.46 2.26 -8.09
C LEU A 377 -36.42 2.90 -9.03
N MET A 378 -36.89 3.44 -10.15
CA MET A 378 -36.10 3.81 -11.34
C MET A 378 -35.75 5.32 -11.41
N PRO A 379 -34.86 5.77 -12.33
CA PRO A 379 -34.10 7.01 -12.18
C PRO A 379 -34.74 8.25 -12.86
N PRO A 380 -34.21 9.47 -12.60
CA PRO A 380 -34.45 10.67 -13.40
C PRO A 380 -33.54 10.76 -14.66
N GLU A 381 -33.90 11.63 -15.60
CA GLU A 381 -33.28 11.75 -16.94
C GLU A 381 -32.24 12.90 -17.08
N ILE A 382 -31.65 13.02 -18.27
CA ILE A 382 -30.51 13.90 -18.64
C ILE A 382 -31.00 15.23 -19.25
N HIS A 383 -30.28 16.34 -19.00
CA HIS A 383 -30.42 17.59 -19.78
C HIS A 383 -29.08 18.19 -20.29
N ASP A 384 -28.90 18.06 -21.61
CA ASP A 384 -28.11 18.86 -22.57
C ASP A 384 -26.70 19.46 -22.24
N ALA A 385 -25.69 18.81 -22.82
CA ALA A 385 -24.81 19.33 -23.89
C ALA A 385 -23.90 20.56 -23.70
N ARG A 386 -22.60 20.37 -24.03
CA ARG A 386 -22.01 20.81 -25.34
C ARG A 386 -20.57 20.29 -25.54
N ALA A 387 -20.14 20.18 -26.81
CA ALA A 387 -18.83 19.62 -27.19
C ALA A 387 -17.90 20.64 -27.89
N ALA A 388 -16.58 20.47 -27.75
CA ALA A 388 -15.55 21.27 -28.41
C ALA A 388 -14.36 20.43 -28.97
N ARG A 389 -14.26 20.40 -30.31
CA ARG A 389 -13.06 20.51 -31.22
C ARG A 389 -11.67 20.45 -30.54
N GLY A 390 -10.60 19.76 -31.00
CA GLY A 390 -10.18 19.10 -32.28
C GLY A 390 -8.63 19.24 -32.48
N ARG A 391 -7.87 18.57 -33.38
CA ARG A 391 -8.15 17.54 -34.44
C ARG A 391 -6.95 16.69 -35.11
N LYS A 392 -6.69 15.40 -34.72
CA LYS A 392 -6.09 14.21 -35.52
C LYS A 392 -4.52 14.34 -35.83
N HIS A 393 -3.52 13.60 -36.45
CA HIS A 393 -3.18 12.35 -37.26
C HIS A 393 -1.97 11.26 -36.96
N ALA A 394 -0.61 11.46 -36.75
CA ALA A 394 0.63 10.55 -36.38
C ALA A 394 2.16 10.69 -37.01
N PRO A 395 3.01 9.68 -37.51
CA PRO A 395 4.08 9.65 -38.67
C PRO A 395 4.15 8.36 -39.61
N VAL A 396 5.20 7.84 -40.39
CA VAL A 396 5.17 6.61 -41.38
C VAL A 396 6.00 5.27 -41.27
N SER A 397 5.42 4.15 -41.80
CA SER A 397 5.92 3.09 -42.74
C SER A 397 4.89 1.93 -43.07
N VAL A 398 4.26 1.85 -44.27
CA VAL A 398 3.62 0.60 -44.82
C VAL A 398 4.47 0.04 -45.97
N ALA A 399 4.36 -1.24 -46.31
CA ALA A 399 4.69 -1.70 -47.66
C ALA A 399 3.74 -1.04 -48.68
N GLY A 400 4.28 -0.34 -49.68
CA GLY A 400 3.52 0.54 -50.58
C GLY A 400 3.28 1.95 -50.03
N GLY A 401 3.76 2.25 -48.82
CA GLY A 401 3.92 3.62 -48.34
C GLY A 401 5.26 4.25 -48.80
N PRO A 402 5.47 5.55 -48.54
CA PRO A 402 6.68 6.26 -48.94
C PRO A 402 7.95 5.68 -48.32
N SER A 403 9.07 5.84 -49.01
CA SER A 403 10.41 5.51 -48.53
C SER A 403 10.80 6.35 -47.31
N VAL A 404 11.88 5.97 -46.62
CA VAL A 404 12.40 6.72 -45.46
C VAL A 404 12.81 8.15 -45.84
N GLY A 405 13.20 8.41 -47.10
CA GLY A 405 13.49 9.76 -47.60
C GLY A 405 12.22 10.60 -47.76
N GLU A 406 11.29 10.14 -48.61
CA GLU A 406 9.98 10.79 -48.85
C GLU A 406 9.19 10.98 -47.54
N PHE A 407 9.35 10.06 -46.58
CA PHE A 407 8.83 10.22 -45.23
C PHE A 407 9.42 11.42 -44.50
N ILE A 408 10.75 11.49 -44.41
CA ILE A 408 11.44 12.55 -43.68
C ILE A 408 11.11 13.90 -44.32
N GLU A 409 11.13 13.99 -45.65
CA GLU A 409 10.69 15.17 -46.41
C GLU A 409 9.22 15.53 -46.13
N GLY A 410 8.35 14.53 -46.00
CA GLY A 410 6.94 14.70 -45.63
C GLY A 410 6.68 15.11 -44.18
N VAL A 411 7.67 15.11 -43.28
CA VAL A 411 7.51 15.51 -41.85
C VAL A 411 8.34 16.74 -41.47
N VAL A 412 9.55 16.88 -42.02
CA VAL A 412 10.49 17.93 -41.61
C VAL A 412 9.96 19.32 -41.98
N GLY A 413 9.93 20.21 -40.99
CA GLY A 413 9.42 21.59 -41.15
C GLY A 413 7.90 21.72 -41.17
N ARG A 414 7.15 20.63 -40.94
CA ARG A 414 5.69 20.64 -40.84
C ARG A 414 5.22 20.89 -39.40
N ARG A 415 4.13 21.62 -39.24
CA ARG A 415 3.53 21.90 -37.92
C ARG A 415 2.56 20.80 -37.51
N VAL A 416 2.70 20.31 -36.27
CA VAL A 416 1.72 19.44 -35.62
C VAL A 416 0.58 20.28 -35.04
N GLU A 417 -0.65 20.08 -35.53
CA GLU A 417 -1.84 20.89 -35.15
C GLU A 417 -2.68 20.33 -33.97
N ASP A 418 -2.46 19.09 -33.49
CA ASP A 418 -3.21 18.41 -32.40
C ASP A 418 -2.53 17.09 -31.95
N VAL A 419 -3.07 16.35 -30.98
CA VAL A 419 -2.91 14.88 -30.82
C VAL A 419 -4.24 14.20 -30.39
N ARG A 420 -4.60 13.11 -31.07
CA ARG A 420 -5.72 12.18 -30.79
C ARG A 420 -5.25 10.74 -30.62
N ARG A 421 -6.23 9.85 -30.45
CA ARG A 421 -6.12 8.39 -30.53
C ARG A 421 -7.26 7.83 -31.41
N ARG A 422 -7.03 6.70 -32.09
CA ARG A 422 -8.08 5.79 -32.60
C ARG A 422 -7.65 4.37 -32.23
N GLY A 423 -8.36 3.73 -31.32
CA GLY A 423 -8.01 2.44 -30.76
C GLY A 423 -6.57 2.43 -30.22
N LYS A 424 -5.69 1.62 -30.81
CA LYS A 424 -4.27 1.50 -30.42
C LYS A 424 -3.34 2.43 -31.21
N TYR A 425 -3.90 3.29 -32.06
CA TYR A 425 -3.16 4.24 -32.87
C TYR A 425 -3.17 5.64 -32.23
N LEU A 426 -2.00 6.29 -32.08
CA LEU A 426 -1.90 7.72 -31.69
C LEU A 426 -1.83 8.59 -32.94
N ILE A 427 -2.38 9.81 -32.84
CA ILE A 427 -2.86 10.53 -34.00
C ILE A 427 -2.68 12.08 -33.92
N ALA A 428 -1.52 12.67 -34.31
CA ALA A 428 -1.11 14.10 -34.34
C ALA A 428 -0.73 14.67 -35.77
N PRO A 429 -1.22 15.80 -36.32
CA PRO A 429 -1.38 16.00 -37.77
C PRO A 429 -0.28 16.82 -38.43
N LEU A 430 -0.43 17.15 -39.73
CA LEU A 430 0.38 18.16 -40.42
C LEU A 430 -0.46 19.25 -41.09
N ASP A 431 0.16 20.42 -41.21
CA ASP A 431 -0.38 21.62 -41.83
C ASP A 431 -0.38 21.63 -43.38
N ASP A 432 0.11 20.57 -44.02
CA ASP A 432 -0.07 20.30 -45.45
C ASP A 432 -1.26 19.37 -45.75
N GLY A 433 -2.01 18.96 -44.73
CA GLY A 433 -3.10 17.98 -44.85
C GLY A 433 -2.63 16.53 -44.99
N ASN A 434 -1.33 16.25 -44.81
CA ASN A 434 -0.85 14.88 -44.67
C ASN A 434 -0.95 14.38 -43.24
N HIS A 435 -1.03 13.06 -43.16
CA HIS A 435 -1.58 12.35 -42.04
C HIS A 435 -0.80 11.07 -41.81
N LEU A 436 0.45 11.24 -41.42
CA LEU A 436 0.92 10.82 -40.10
C LEU A 436 -0.01 9.78 -39.37
N VAL A 437 0.48 8.64 -38.81
CA VAL A 437 -0.18 7.70 -37.82
C VAL A 437 0.90 7.06 -36.89
N LEU A 438 0.68 6.83 -35.59
CA LEU A 438 1.52 5.93 -34.74
C LEU A 438 0.76 4.67 -34.34
N HIS A 439 1.45 3.56 -34.16
CA HIS A 439 1.05 2.46 -33.26
C HIS A 439 2.26 2.06 -32.42
N LEU A 440 2.19 2.28 -31.09
CA LEU A 440 3.33 2.08 -30.20
C LEU A 440 3.78 0.60 -30.10
N GLY A 441 2.90 -0.36 -30.41
CA GLY A 441 3.21 -1.78 -30.25
C GLY A 441 3.30 -2.20 -28.78
N MET A 442 3.91 -3.35 -28.51
CA MET A 442 3.95 -3.92 -27.15
C MET A 442 4.94 -3.22 -26.19
N THR A 443 5.87 -2.42 -26.70
CA THR A 443 6.93 -1.77 -25.90
C THR A 443 7.23 -0.34 -26.30
N GLY A 444 6.51 0.25 -27.26
CA GLY A 444 6.73 1.63 -27.67
C GLY A 444 6.38 2.62 -26.56
N SER A 445 7.21 3.64 -26.40
CA SER A 445 6.97 4.80 -25.56
C SER A 445 7.33 6.07 -26.33
N LEU A 446 6.53 7.11 -26.16
CA LEU A 446 6.71 8.39 -26.82
C LEU A 446 6.96 9.45 -25.73
N ARG A 447 8.14 10.06 -25.70
CA ARG A 447 8.54 10.97 -24.62
C ARG A 447 9.15 12.26 -25.17
N ILE A 448 8.78 13.39 -24.59
CA ILE A 448 9.49 14.65 -24.78
C ILE A 448 10.67 14.69 -23.81
N ARG A 449 11.84 15.07 -24.32
CA ARG A 449 13.08 15.33 -23.56
C ARG A 449 13.81 16.51 -24.21
N ASN A 450 14.62 17.25 -23.45
CA ASN A 450 15.47 18.30 -24.01
C ASN A 450 16.52 17.68 -24.96
N ALA A 451 16.98 18.43 -25.97
CA ALA A 451 17.90 17.88 -26.99
C ALA A 451 19.30 17.52 -26.47
N ASP A 452 19.75 18.16 -25.38
CA ASP A 452 21.01 17.95 -24.69
C ASP A 452 21.08 16.60 -23.93
N VAL A 453 19.94 16.13 -23.40
CA VAL A 453 19.84 14.83 -22.73
C VAL A 453 20.25 13.72 -23.72
N PRO A 454 21.23 12.85 -23.41
CA PRO A 454 21.68 11.80 -24.34
C PRO A 454 20.54 10.90 -24.85
N VAL A 455 20.63 10.49 -26.13
CA VAL A 455 19.65 9.60 -26.76
C VAL A 455 19.88 8.16 -26.28
N GLY A 456 18.92 7.60 -25.54
CA GLY A 456 19.02 6.25 -24.99
C GLY A 456 18.97 5.14 -26.07
N PRO A 457 19.61 3.97 -25.84
CA PRO A 457 19.84 2.94 -26.87
C PRO A 457 18.58 2.21 -27.38
N MET A 458 17.42 2.46 -26.75
CA MET A 458 16.12 1.93 -27.18
C MET A 458 15.30 2.95 -27.99
N VAL A 459 15.77 4.19 -28.12
CA VAL A 459 15.19 5.18 -29.04
C VAL A 459 15.40 4.71 -30.48
N ARG A 460 14.34 4.80 -31.30
CA ARG A 460 14.33 4.40 -32.71
C ARG A 460 14.17 5.59 -33.64
N HIS A 461 13.35 6.56 -33.25
CA HIS A 461 13.11 7.78 -34.00
C HIS A 461 13.13 8.99 -33.05
N THR A 462 13.71 10.09 -33.54
CA THR A 462 13.79 11.38 -32.83
C THR A 462 13.27 12.47 -33.76
N PHE A 463 12.30 13.24 -33.30
CA PHE A 463 11.77 14.40 -34.01
C PHE A 463 12.20 15.65 -33.22
N PRO A 464 13.18 16.44 -33.72
CA PRO A 464 13.53 17.73 -33.15
C PRO A 464 12.33 18.67 -33.19
N LEU A 465 12.18 19.46 -32.12
CA LEU A 465 11.17 20.52 -32.01
C LEU A 465 11.86 21.88 -32.11
N ASP A 466 11.11 22.90 -32.49
CA ASP A 466 11.55 24.29 -32.67
C ASP A 466 11.97 24.98 -31.35
N ASP A 467 11.45 24.50 -30.22
CA ASP A 467 11.79 24.94 -28.86
C ASP A 467 13.08 24.31 -28.27
N GLY A 468 13.84 23.53 -29.05
CA GLY A 468 15.05 22.85 -28.59
C GLY A 468 14.83 21.55 -27.81
N ARG A 469 13.58 21.08 -27.70
CA ARG A 469 13.26 19.73 -27.22
C ARG A 469 13.24 18.72 -28.38
N GLN A 470 13.09 17.44 -28.03
CA GLN A 470 12.93 16.34 -28.96
C GLN A 470 11.80 15.43 -28.50
N LEU A 471 10.89 15.11 -29.42
CA LEU A 471 9.99 13.98 -29.27
C LEU A 471 10.76 12.70 -29.63
N ARG A 472 10.87 11.77 -28.69
CA ARG A 472 11.65 10.53 -28.83
C ARG A 472 10.70 9.34 -28.79
N PHE A 473 10.68 8.56 -29.87
CA PHE A 473 9.98 7.28 -29.91
C PHE A 473 10.96 6.16 -29.54
N GLY A 474 10.82 5.64 -28.33
CA GLY A 474 11.53 4.47 -27.83
C GLY A 474 10.75 3.20 -28.12
N ASP A 475 11.36 2.23 -28.80
CA ASP A 475 10.80 0.89 -28.92
C ASP A 475 11.91 -0.18 -28.87
N PRO A 476 12.09 -0.84 -27.71
CA PRO A 476 13.01 -1.96 -27.58
C PRO A 476 12.79 -3.07 -28.60
N ARG A 477 11.54 -3.50 -28.84
CA ARG A 477 11.22 -4.76 -29.55
C ARG A 477 11.04 -4.62 -31.07
N LYS A 478 10.95 -3.40 -31.61
CA LYS A 478 10.71 -3.12 -33.05
C LYS A 478 9.34 -3.65 -33.53
N PHE A 479 8.31 -3.47 -32.70
CA PHE A 479 6.89 -3.68 -33.01
C PHE A 479 6.09 -2.37 -33.01
N GLY A 480 6.76 -1.26 -32.70
CA GLY A 480 6.31 0.09 -32.95
C GLY A 480 6.29 0.36 -34.45
N HIS A 481 5.18 0.92 -34.90
CA HIS A 481 4.95 1.30 -36.29
C HIS A 481 4.43 2.74 -36.37
N LEU A 482 4.55 3.28 -37.56
CA LEU A 482 4.18 4.63 -37.95
C LEU A 482 3.38 4.47 -39.30
N TRP A 483 2.43 5.33 -39.73
CA TRP A 483 1.88 5.50 -41.13
C TRP A 483 1.51 6.95 -41.60
N LEU A 484 2.38 7.68 -42.34
CA LEU A 484 2.08 8.88 -43.13
C LEU A 484 1.19 8.48 -44.30
N LEU A 485 -0.04 8.95 -44.26
CA LEU A 485 -1.13 8.68 -45.18
C LEU A 485 -1.75 10.01 -45.62
N SER A 486 -2.61 9.97 -46.65
CA SER A 486 -3.49 11.09 -47.01
C SER A 486 -4.81 11.08 -46.20
N ASP A 487 -5.32 9.92 -45.79
CA ASP A 487 -6.30 9.79 -44.70
C ASP A 487 -6.15 8.44 -43.97
N PRO A 488 -5.98 8.42 -42.63
CA PRO A 488 -6.02 7.20 -41.83
C PRO A 488 -7.38 6.50 -41.79
N ALA A 489 -8.47 7.14 -42.24
CA ALA A 489 -9.80 6.52 -42.28
C ALA A 489 -9.80 5.21 -43.09
N ASP A 490 -9.11 5.17 -44.24
CA ASP A 490 -8.99 3.97 -45.07
C ASP A 490 -8.31 2.82 -44.33
N ALA A 491 -7.19 3.12 -43.65
CA ALA A 491 -6.42 2.16 -42.85
C ALA A 491 -7.19 1.66 -41.60
N MET A 492 -8.14 2.45 -41.08
CA MET A 492 -8.89 2.19 -39.85
C MET A 492 -10.35 1.76 -40.11
N SER A 493 -10.75 1.65 -41.39
CA SER A 493 -12.10 1.35 -41.88
C SER A 493 -12.74 0.06 -41.35
N LYS A 494 -11.94 -0.87 -40.81
CA LYS A 494 -12.38 -2.17 -40.26
C LYS A 494 -12.36 -2.24 -38.72
N MET A 495 -12.14 -1.11 -38.04
CA MET A 495 -12.09 -1.05 -36.59
C MET A 495 -13.49 -0.86 -35.99
N GLY A 496 -13.78 -1.61 -34.91
CA GLY A 496 -15.04 -1.52 -34.17
C GLY A 496 -15.17 -0.21 -33.37
N PRO A 497 -16.30 0.01 -32.68
CA PRO A 497 -16.48 1.13 -31.76
C PRO A 497 -15.43 1.11 -30.63
N GLU A 498 -15.18 2.26 -30.01
CA GLU A 498 -14.31 2.38 -28.84
C GLU A 498 -15.08 2.32 -27.53
N PRO A 499 -14.52 1.76 -26.43
CA PRO A 499 -15.20 1.62 -25.14
C PRO A 499 -15.82 2.89 -24.56
N LEU A 500 -15.31 4.06 -24.94
CA LEU A 500 -15.69 5.37 -24.39
C LEU A 500 -16.47 6.24 -25.41
N GLU A 501 -16.83 5.70 -26.58
CA GLU A 501 -17.71 6.40 -27.53
C GLU A 501 -19.18 6.17 -27.15
N PRO A 502 -20.09 7.17 -27.21
CA PRO A 502 -21.51 6.99 -26.86
C PRO A 502 -22.27 5.94 -27.69
N CYS A 503 -21.70 5.48 -28.81
CA CYS A 503 -22.24 4.38 -29.62
C CYS A 503 -21.84 2.98 -29.13
N PHE A 504 -20.95 2.87 -28.13
CA PHE A 504 -20.55 1.61 -27.51
C PHE A 504 -21.58 1.15 -26.46
N THR A 505 -22.81 0.92 -26.92
CA THR A 505 -23.88 0.40 -26.06
C THR A 505 -23.79 -1.12 -25.91
N ARG A 506 -24.52 -1.67 -24.94
CA ARG A 506 -24.70 -3.11 -24.76
C ARG A 506 -25.21 -3.78 -26.05
N GLU A 507 -26.10 -3.12 -26.77
CA GLU A 507 -26.74 -3.59 -28.00
C GLU A 507 -25.74 -3.60 -29.16
N ALA A 508 -24.94 -2.54 -29.30
CA ALA A 508 -23.87 -2.46 -30.30
C ALA A 508 -22.79 -3.53 -30.06
N LEU A 509 -22.35 -3.72 -28.82
CA LEU A 509 -21.43 -4.79 -28.44
C LEU A 509 -22.04 -6.18 -28.69
N THR A 510 -23.30 -6.39 -28.32
CA THR A 510 -24.02 -7.67 -28.51
C THR A 510 -24.17 -8.00 -30.00
N ALA A 511 -24.52 -7.03 -30.85
CA ALA A 511 -24.62 -7.21 -32.29
C ALA A 511 -23.25 -7.56 -32.92
N THR A 512 -22.17 -6.93 -32.44
CA THR A 512 -20.80 -7.14 -32.94
C THR A 512 -20.18 -8.47 -32.46
N LEU A 513 -20.56 -8.94 -31.28
CA LEU A 513 -20.24 -10.29 -30.78
C LEU A 513 -21.04 -11.37 -31.52
N GLY A 514 -22.35 -11.14 -31.70
CA GLY A 514 -23.26 -12.00 -32.46
C GLY A 514 -23.19 -13.48 -32.07
N ASN A 515 -23.24 -14.36 -33.08
CA ASN A 515 -23.16 -15.81 -32.92
C ASN A 515 -21.71 -16.36 -32.93
N ARG A 516 -20.69 -15.53 -32.67
CA ARG A 516 -19.28 -15.92 -32.88
C ARG A 516 -18.74 -16.79 -31.74
N LYS A 517 -18.44 -18.06 -32.06
CA LYS A 517 -18.09 -19.12 -31.09
C LYS A 517 -16.61 -19.13 -30.69
N ALA A 518 -16.16 -18.11 -29.96
CA ALA A 518 -14.81 -18.00 -29.42
C ALA A 518 -14.80 -17.63 -27.91
N PRO A 519 -13.66 -17.76 -27.21
CA PRO A 519 -13.52 -17.24 -25.83
C PRO A 519 -13.78 -15.74 -25.78
N ILE A 520 -14.54 -15.28 -24.79
CA ILE A 520 -14.99 -13.88 -24.72
C ILE A 520 -13.80 -12.88 -24.70
N LYS A 521 -12.72 -13.19 -23.99
CA LYS A 521 -11.49 -12.38 -23.99
C LYS A 521 -10.88 -12.24 -25.39
N ALA A 522 -10.90 -13.29 -26.21
CA ALA A 522 -10.36 -13.23 -27.56
C ALA A 522 -11.21 -12.31 -28.45
N LEU A 523 -12.53 -12.41 -28.36
CA LEU A 523 -13.47 -11.54 -29.07
C LEU A 523 -13.32 -10.07 -28.65
N LEU A 524 -13.15 -9.79 -27.36
CA LEU A 524 -12.93 -8.45 -26.83
C LEU A 524 -11.60 -7.82 -27.31
N LEU A 525 -10.57 -8.62 -27.55
CA LEU A 525 -9.26 -8.14 -28.04
C LEU A 525 -9.22 -7.91 -29.56
N GLU A 526 -10.16 -8.46 -30.33
CA GLU A 526 -10.30 -8.17 -31.76
C GLU A 526 -10.65 -6.69 -31.98
N GLN A 527 -9.77 -5.96 -32.68
CA GLN A 527 -9.94 -4.51 -32.90
C GLN A 527 -11.11 -4.15 -33.83
N SER A 528 -11.71 -5.15 -34.49
CA SER A 528 -12.97 -5.05 -35.24
C SER A 528 -14.21 -5.22 -34.35
N VAL A 529 -14.06 -5.62 -33.08
CA VAL A 529 -15.15 -5.69 -32.09
C VAL A 529 -15.07 -4.51 -31.13
N VAL A 530 -13.92 -4.37 -30.47
CA VAL A 530 -13.66 -3.28 -29.54
C VAL A 530 -12.31 -2.67 -29.87
N ALA A 531 -12.33 -1.49 -30.48
CA ALA A 531 -11.11 -0.79 -30.86
C ALA A 531 -10.41 -0.24 -29.61
N GLY A 532 -9.08 -0.37 -29.53
CA GLY A 532 -8.28 0.11 -28.41
C GLY A 532 -8.11 -0.90 -27.29
N LEU A 533 -9.10 -1.77 -27.05
CA LEU A 533 -9.11 -2.63 -25.86
C LEU A 533 -7.88 -3.54 -25.79
N GLY A 534 -7.11 -3.41 -24.71
CA GLY A 534 -5.89 -4.17 -24.43
C GLY A 534 -6.13 -5.34 -23.48
N ASN A 535 -5.11 -6.18 -23.27
CA ASN A 535 -5.21 -7.32 -22.34
C ASN A 535 -5.68 -6.89 -20.95
N LEU A 536 -5.11 -5.81 -20.41
CA LEU A 536 -5.39 -5.25 -19.08
C LEU A 536 -6.90 -5.00 -18.87
N TYR A 537 -7.48 -4.08 -19.65
CA TYR A 537 -8.90 -3.75 -19.60
C TYR A 537 -9.83 -4.92 -19.97
N ALA A 538 -9.39 -5.83 -20.86
CA ALA A 538 -10.17 -7.02 -21.20
C ALA A 538 -10.19 -8.06 -20.07
N ASP A 539 -9.08 -8.24 -19.34
CA ASP A 539 -9.01 -9.05 -18.12
C ASP A 539 -9.84 -8.42 -16.99
N GLU A 540 -9.70 -7.11 -16.79
CA GLU A 540 -10.41 -6.30 -15.78
C GLU A 540 -11.93 -6.35 -15.97
N ALA A 541 -12.44 -5.99 -17.16
CA ALA A 541 -13.88 -5.98 -17.43
C ALA A 541 -14.51 -7.38 -17.25
N LEU A 542 -13.78 -8.45 -17.58
CA LEU A 542 -14.21 -9.82 -17.36
C LEU A 542 -14.16 -10.23 -15.88
N PHE A 543 -13.15 -9.78 -15.12
CA PHE A 543 -13.06 -9.97 -13.68
C PHE A 543 -14.21 -9.28 -12.94
N LEU A 544 -14.47 -8.00 -13.24
CA LEU A 544 -15.59 -7.22 -12.69
C LEU A 544 -16.95 -7.84 -13.06
N SER A 545 -17.08 -8.42 -14.26
CA SER A 545 -18.28 -9.16 -14.69
C SER A 545 -18.40 -10.57 -14.10
N ILE A 546 -17.40 -11.04 -13.34
CA ILE A 546 -17.28 -12.42 -12.82
C ILE A 546 -17.32 -13.49 -13.96
N ILE A 547 -16.78 -13.15 -15.13
CA ILE A 547 -16.71 -14.04 -16.31
C ILE A 547 -15.29 -14.60 -16.46
N PRO A 548 -15.06 -15.91 -16.27
CA PRO A 548 -13.72 -16.48 -16.41
C PRO A 548 -13.22 -16.43 -17.88
N ASN A 549 -11.98 -15.99 -18.08
CA ASN A 549 -11.33 -15.80 -19.40
C ASN A 549 -11.48 -16.94 -20.44
N GLY A 550 -11.66 -18.18 -19.98
CA GLY A 550 -11.84 -19.36 -20.84
C GLY A 550 -13.27 -19.59 -21.33
N TRP A 551 -14.26 -18.84 -20.82
CA TRP A 551 -15.67 -19.00 -21.20
C TRP A 551 -15.90 -18.60 -22.65
N ARG A 552 -16.57 -19.48 -23.40
CA ARG A 552 -16.94 -19.25 -24.79
C ARG A 552 -18.25 -18.47 -24.87
N ALA A 553 -18.34 -17.56 -25.83
CA ALA A 553 -19.60 -16.95 -26.22
C ALA A 553 -20.56 -18.04 -26.76
N VAL A 554 -21.50 -18.46 -25.91
CA VAL A 554 -22.63 -19.33 -26.24
C VAL A 554 -23.90 -18.57 -25.86
N TRP A 555 -24.20 -17.53 -26.63
CA TRP A 555 -25.32 -16.64 -26.36
C TRP A 555 -26.63 -17.20 -26.91
N THR A 556 -27.59 -17.47 -26.02
CA THR A 556 -29.02 -17.55 -26.35
C THR A 556 -29.71 -16.34 -25.76
N TRP A 557 -29.56 -15.18 -26.40
CA TRP A 557 -30.36 -14.01 -26.06
C TRP A 557 -31.83 -14.29 -26.43
N PRO A 558 -32.81 -14.06 -25.53
CA PRO A 558 -34.21 -14.29 -25.84
C PRO A 558 -34.68 -13.31 -26.92
N SER A 559 -35.00 -13.83 -28.10
CA SER A 559 -35.35 -13.04 -29.27
C SER A 559 -36.83 -12.63 -29.24
N GLN A 560 -37.15 -11.46 -28.67
CA GLN A 560 -38.38 -10.74 -28.97
C GLN A 560 -38.16 -9.22 -29.09
N PRO A 561 -38.70 -8.58 -30.14
CA PRO A 561 -38.93 -7.14 -30.16
C PRO A 561 -40.32 -6.82 -29.58
N VAL A 562 -40.38 -6.04 -28.50
CA VAL A 562 -41.64 -5.48 -27.99
C VAL A 562 -41.49 -3.99 -27.70
N CYS A 563 -41.53 -3.19 -28.77
CA CYS A 563 -41.99 -1.81 -28.67
C CYS A 563 -43.46 -1.79 -29.10
N THR A 564 -44.37 -1.82 -28.13
CA THR A 564 -45.79 -1.49 -28.32
C THR A 564 -46.13 -0.34 -27.38
N ASN A 565 -46.77 0.70 -27.90
CA ASN A 565 -46.96 1.98 -27.20
C ASN A 565 -47.79 1.84 -25.90
N PRO A 566 -47.62 2.77 -24.95
CA PRO A 566 -48.26 2.72 -23.64
C PRO A 566 -49.75 3.14 -23.67
N SER A 567 -50.44 2.81 -22.58
CA SER A 567 -51.77 3.31 -22.19
C SER A 567 -51.80 3.49 -20.68
#